data_AF-K0K2L1-F1
#
_entry.id   AF-K0K2L1-F1
#
_cell.length_a   1.000
_cell.length_b   1.000
_cell.length_c   1.000
_cell.angle_alpha   90.00
_cell.angle_beta   90.00
_cell.angle_gamma   90.00
#
_symmetry.space_group_name_H-M   'P 1'
#
loop_
_entity.id
_entity.type
_entity.pdbx_description
1 polymer ?
#
loop_
_entity_poly.entity_id
_entity_poly.type
_entity_poly.pdbx_seq_one_letter_code
_entity_poly.pdbx_strand_id
1 'polypeptide(L)' 'MRPEDFAGDLLCTQVATRLAAQFSAMLSRKVVTATVLRARADLHGQVVPEALGEMLHRLAHHRLGVLCVPARAT' A
#
# COMPACT_ATOMS: atom_id res chain seq x y z
N MET A 1 3.89 5.42 -23.47
CA MET A 1 3.70 4.67 -22.22
C MET A 1 4.99 3.93 -21.93
N ARG A 2 5.62 4.10 -20.76
CA ARG A 2 6.91 3.47 -20.45
C ARG A 2 6.70 2.09 -19.80
N PRO A 3 7.57 1.09 -20.07
CA PRO A 3 7.43 -0.27 -19.54
C PRO A 3 7.52 -0.36 -18.00
N GLU A 4 8.24 0.58 -17.38
CA GLU A 4 8.35 0.74 -15.92
C GLU A 4 7.00 1.02 -15.21
N ASP A 5 6.03 1.60 -15.93
CA ASP A 5 4.70 1.91 -15.39
C ASP A 5 3.84 0.64 -15.20
N PHE A 6 3.96 -0.33 -16.12
CA PHE A 6 3.27 -1.62 -16.05
C PHE A 6 3.79 -2.50 -14.90
N ALA A 7 5.11 -2.48 -14.66
CA ALA A 7 5.70 -3.20 -13.54
C ALA A 7 5.22 -2.64 -12.19
N GLY A 8 5.13 -1.31 -12.07
CA GLY A 8 4.58 -0.65 -10.89
C GLY A 8 3.11 -0.98 -10.64
N ASP A 9 2.31 -1.11 -11.70
CA ASP A 9 0.88 -1.43 -11.60
C ASP A 9 0.61 -2.88 -11.15
N LEU A 10 1.37 -3.83 -11.70
CA LEU A 10 1.36 -5.23 -11.28
C LEU A 10 1.80 -5.39 -9.82
N LEU A 11 2.85 -4.68 -9.41
CA LEU A 11 3.35 -4.72 -8.04
C LEU A 11 2.33 -4.15 -7.05
N CYS A 12 1.68 -3.04 -7.40
CA CYS A 12 0.61 -2.45 -6.59
C CYS A 12 -0.59 -3.38 -6.45
N THR A 13 -0.97 -4.07 -7.53
CA THR A 13 -2.08 -5.03 -7.50
C THR A 13 -1.77 -6.23 -6.60
N GLN A 14 -0.55 -6.74 -6.62
CA GLN A 14 -0.11 -7.81 -5.72
C GLN A 14 -0.06 -7.37 -4.25
N VAL A 15 0.52 -6.20 -3.97
CA VAL A 15 0.59 -5.64 -2.62
C VAL A 15 -0.80 -5.35 -2.07
N ALA A 16 -1.69 -4.77 -2.87
CA ALA A 16 -3.08 -4.53 -2.49
C ALA A 16 -3.83 -5.84 -2.20
N THR A 17 -3.62 -6.88 -3.00
CA THR A 17 -4.25 -8.19 -2.78
C THR A 17 -3.78 -8.83 -1.47
N ARG A 18 -2.48 -8.81 -1.19
CA ARG A 18 -1.90 -9.38 0.03
C ARG A 18 -2.30 -8.59 1.29
N LEU A 19 -2.34 -7.25 1.21
CA LEU A 19 -2.82 -6.41 2.30
C LEU A 19 -4.33 -6.57 2.50
N ALA A 20 -5.12 -6.70 1.43
CA ALA A 20 -6.55 -6.90 1.55
C ALA A 20 -6.87 -8.23 2.24
N ALA A 21 -6.07 -9.27 2.01
CA ALA A 21 -6.21 -10.54 2.74
C ALA A 21 -5.85 -10.39 4.23
N GLN A 22 -4.74 -9.73 4.56
CA GLN A 22 -4.29 -9.52 5.95
C GLN A 22 -5.24 -8.64 6.76
N PHE A 23 -5.76 -7.58 6.14
CA PHE A 23 -6.64 -6.61 6.80
C PHE A 23 -8.12 -6.89 6.52
N SER A 24 -8.48 -8.03 5.91
CA SER A 24 -9.86 -8.32 5.51
C SER A 24 -10.86 -8.31 6.67
N ALA A 25 -10.39 -8.55 7.90
CA ALA A 25 -11.21 -8.56 9.10
C ALA A 25 -11.55 -7.15 9.62
N MET A 26 -10.84 -6.11 9.15
CA MET A 26 -10.91 -4.75 9.70
C MET A 26 -11.14 -3.67 8.64
N LEU A 27 -10.65 -3.87 7.42
CA LEU A 27 -10.66 -2.88 6.36
C LEU A 27 -11.21 -3.48 5.07
N SER A 28 -12.05 -2.70 4.41
CA SER A 28 -12.57 -3.08 3.10
C SER A 28 -11.47 -3.05 2.04
N ARG A 29 -11.55 -3.96 1.07
CA ARG A 29 -10.63 -4.04 -0.07
C ARG A 29 -10.45 -2.70 -0.79
N LYS A 30 -11.51 -1.90 -0.89
CA LYS A 30 -11.45 -0.54 -1.48
C LYS A 30 -10.49 0.39 -0.75
N VAL A 31 -10.49 0.37 0.59
CA VAL A 31 -9.62 1.24 1.42
C VAL A 31 -8.16 0.82 1.27
N VAL A 32 -7.91 -0.49 1.25
CA VAL A 32 -6.56 -1.04 1.04
C VAL A 32 -6.02 -0.66 -0.34
N THR A 33 -6.80 -0.86 -1.41
CA THR A 33 -6.39 -0.50 -2.77
C THR A 33 -6.10 0.99 -2.91
N ALA A 34 -6.97 1.86 -2.37
CA ALA A 34 -6.75 3.31 -2.42
C ALA A 34 -5.47 3.73 -1.67
N THR A 35 -5.17 3.09 -0.54
CA THR A 35 -3.97 3.35 0.26
C THR A 35 -2.69 2.95 -0.48
N VAL A 36 -2.71 1.79 -1.16
CA VAL A 36 -1.56 1.30 -1.95
C VAL A 36 -1.30 2.20 -3.16
N LEU A 37 -2.34 2.64 -3.86
CA LEU A 37 -2.20 3.57 -5.00
C LEU A 37 -1.66 4.93 -4.56
N ARG A 38 -2.11 5.45 -3.41
CA ARG A 38 -1.60 6.70 -2.85
C ARG A 38 -0.14 6.56 -2.43
N ALA A 39 0.24 5.45 -1.82
CA ALA A 39 1.63 5.16 -1.47
C ALA A 39 2.52 4.99 -2.72
N ARG A 40 2.01 4.41 -3.81
CA ARG A 40 2.71 4.40 -5.11
C ARG A 40 2.93 5.82 -5.62
N ALA A 41 1.92 6.68 -5.60
CA ALA A 41 2.03 8.06 -6.06
C ALA A 41 3.00 8.88 -5.18
N ASP A 42 2.99 8.66 -3.86
CA ASP A 42 3.95 9.28 -2.91
C ASP A 42 5.41 8.88 -3.26
N LEU A 43 5.63 7.65 -3.74
CA LEU A 43 6.97 7.14 -4.08
C LEU A 43 7.38 7.37 -5.55
N HIS A 44 6.40 7.59 -6.42
CA HIS A 44 6.60 7.83 -7.85
C HIS A 44 7.23 9.20 -8.06
N GLY A 45 8.56 9.20 -8.23
CA GLY A 45 9.38 10.41 -8.37
C GLY A 45 10.45 10.59 -7.29
N GLN A 46 10.45 9.77 -6.22
CA GLN A 46 11.44 9.85 -5.15
C GLN A 46 12.31 8.59 -4.97
N VAL A 47 11.97 7.44 -5.58
CA VAL A 47 12.63 6.16 -5.27
C VAL A 47 12.84 5.27 -6.51
N VAL A 48 14.01 4.63 -6.57
CA VAL A 48 14.37 3.60 -7.57
C VAL A 48 13.42 2.38 -7.45
N PRO A 49 12.87 1.85 -8.56
CA PRO A 49 11.79 0.85 -8.53
C PRO A 49 12.06 -0.42 -7.69
N GLU A 50 13.32 -0.85 -7.54
CA GLU A 50 13.69 -2.01 -6.72
C GLU A 50 13.49 -1.80 -5.21
N ALA A 51 13.75 -0.59 -4.69
CA ALA A 51 13.54 -0.27 -3.28
C ALA A 51 12.09 0.14 -2.98
N LEU A 52 11.33 0.48 -4.02
CA LEU A 52 9.98 1.01 -3.94
C LEU A 52 9.02 -0.03 -3.35
N GLY A 53 9.14 -1.30 -3.72
CA GLY A 53 8.30 -2.37 -3.19
C GLY A 53 8.44 -2.56 -1.67
N GLU A 54 9.66 -2.58 -1.16
CA GLU A 54 9.91 -2.75 0.28
C GLU A 54 9.48 -1.51 1.07
N MET A 55 9.76 -0.32 0.55
CA MET A 55 9.39 0.94 1.22
C MET A 55 7.87 1.14 1.28
N LEU A 56 7.16 0.77 0.19
CA LEU A 56 5.71 0.80 0.12
C LEU A 56 5.09 -0.22 1.08
N HIS A 57 5.70 -1.40 1.22
CA HIS A 57 5.29 -2.39 2.21
C HIS A 57 5.40 -1.85 3.65
N ARG A 58 6.57 -1.28 4.02
CA ARG A 58 6.79 -0.70 5.35
C ARG A 58 5.83 0.47 5.64
N LEU A 59 5.65 1.37 4.67
CA LEU A 59 4.78 2.54 4.83
C LEU A 59 3.31 2.14 4.97
N ALA A 60 2.83 1.21 4.14
CA ALA A 60 1.47 0.70 4.22
C ALA A 60 1.24 0.00 5.57
N HIS A 61 2.17 -0.85 6.01
CA HIS A 61 2.09 -1.52 7.29
C HIS A 61 2.00 -0.53 8.47
N HIS A 62 2.81 0.52 8.46
CA HIS A 62 2.78 1.56 9.49
C HIS A 62 1.44 2.31 9.50
N ARG A 63 0.97 2.79 8.34
CA ARG A 63 -0.30 3.53 8.22
C ARG A 63 -1.50 2.66 8.65
N LEU A 64 -1.51 1.38 8.28
CA LEU A 64 -2.56 0.45 8.65
C LEU A 64 -2.52 0.10 10.15
N GLY A 65 -1.34 0.00 10.75
CA GLY A 65 -1.17 -0.17 12.19
C GLY A 65 -1.76 1.01 12.98
N VAL A 66 -1.57 2.24 12.52
CA VAL A 66 -2.16 3.44 13.13
C VAL A 66 -3.70 3.43 13.02
N LEU A 67 -4.24 2.98 11.88
CA LEU A 67 -5.70 2.86 11.68
C LEU A 67 -6.32 1.67 12.44
N CYS A 68 -5.51 0.69 12.83
CA CYS A 68 -5.93 -0.52 13.55
C CYS A 68 -6.06 -0.32 15.06
N VAL A 69 -5.38 0.69 15.63
CA VAL A 69 -5.52 1.02 17.04
C VAL A 69 -6.96 1.48 17.30
N PRO A 70 -7.74 0.78 18.15
CA PRO A 70 -9.05 1.27 18.53
C PRO A 70 -8.87 2.62 19.20
N ALA A 71 -9.64 3.62 18.75
CA ALA A 71 -9.74 4.91 19.41
C ALA A 71 -9.91 4.65 20.91
N ARG A 72 -8.86 4.99 21.68
CA ARG A 72 -8.81 4.75 23.10
C ARG A 72 -9.96 5.54 23.72
N ALA A 73 -10.98 4.83 24.19
CA ALA A 73 -12.09 5.42 24.91
C ALA A 73 -11.55 6.18 26.13
N THR A 74 -11.82 7.48 26.17
CA THR A 74 -11.74 8.35 27.35
C THR A 74 -12.99 9.20 27.35
#